data_AF-Q36333-F1
#
_entry.id   AF-Q36333-F1
#
_cell.length_a   1.000
_cell.length_b   1.000
_cell.length_c   1.000
_cell.angle_alpha   90.00
_cell.angle_beta   90.00
_cell.angle_gamma   90.00
#
_symmetry.space_group_name_H-M   'P 1'
#
loop_
_entity.id
_entity.type
_entity.pdbx_description
1 polymer ?
#
loop_
_entity_poly.entity_id
_entity_poly.type
_entity_poly.pdbx_seq_one_letter_code
_entity_poly.pdbx_strand_id
1 'polypeptide(L)'
;MLNLSLISLTSFILIYQNIIILNEETLILICFVTFCFITFNKLNETFYNDLTARSLKTKTSLITSLSQLLVILIRTIKLQNEFKNLTTHFKNLKYYFLKLGILVSDNLPIHYSNESKIIYPKKIKFIQNLEQQTAKLLTLLLVRKLNKVVKIQYFCKHNLEIQYFLCFHKISLRERLNQLKTN
;
A
#
# COMPACT_ATOMS: atom_id res chain seq x y z
N MET A 1 -46.33 -27.06 -69.84
CA MET A 1 -47.00 -26.44 -71.00
C MET A 1 -48.47 -26.80 -70.95
N LEU A 2 -49.29 -25.96 -70.31
CA LEU A 2 -50.73 -26.08 -70.51
C LEU A 2 -51.01 -25.74 -71.98
N ASN A 3 -51.58 -26.67 -72.72
CA ASN A 3 -51.95 -26.44 -74.11
C ASN A 3 -52.89 -25.23 -74.16
N LEU A 4 -52.44 -24.13 -74.75
CA LEU A 4 -53.25 -22.92 -74.96
C LEU A 4 -54.59 -23.25 -75.63
N SER A 5 -54.60 -24.27 -76.51
CA SER A 5 -55.79 -24.85 -77.12
C SER A 5 -56.79 -25.44 -76.11
N LEU A 6 -56.31 -26.11 -75.05
CA LEU A 6 -57.15 -26.68 -74.00
C LEU A 6 -57.72 -25.59 -73.07
N ILE A 7 -56.95 -24.52 -72.84
CA ILE A 7 -57.41 -23.35 -72.06
C ILE A 7 -58.47 -22.57 -72.86
N SER A 8 -58.26 -22.34 -74.15
CA SER A 8 -59.24 -21.63 -74.98
C SER A 8 -60.53 -22.42 -75.13
N LEU A 9 -60.45 -23.75 -75.28
CA LEU A 9 -61.61 -24.62 -75.44
C LEU A 9 -62.41 -24.75 -74.14
N THR A 10 -61.74 -24.85 -72.98
CA THR A 10 -62.43 -24.84 -71.67
C THR A 10 -63.06 -23.47 -71.35
N SER A 11 -62.38 -22.36 -71.67
CA SER A 11 -62.95 -21.02 -71.56
C SER A 11 -64.21 -20.84 -72.42
N PHE A 12 -64.17 -21.33 -73.67
CA PHE A 12 -65.33 -21.26 -74.58
C PHE A 12 -66.52 -22.08 -74.07
N ILE A 13 -66.27 -23.27 -73.51
CA ILE A 13 -67.32 -24.10 -72.88
C ILE A 13 -67.94 -23.38 -71.67
N LEU A 14 -67.12 -22.74 -70.83
CA LEU A 14 -67.58 -22.01 -69.63
C LEU A 14 -68.42 -20.78 -69.98
N ILE A 15 -68.09 -20.09 -71.07
CA ILE A 15 -68.88 -18.97 -71.61
C ILE A 15 -70.18 -19.51 -72.22
N TYR A 16 -70.13 -20.58 -73.01
CA TYR A 16 -71.31 -21.18 -73.64
C TYR A 16 -72.32 -21.72 -72.63
N GLN A 17 -71.85 -22.27 -71.51
CA GLN A 17 -72.70 -22.76 -70.41
C GLN A 17 -73.24 -21.62 -69.51
N ASN A 18 -72.97 -20.35 -69.83
CA ASN A 18 -73.31 -19.16 -69.01
C ASN A 18 -72.80 -19.23 -67.55
N ILE A 19 -71.78 -20.05 -67.27
CA ILE A 19 -71.17 -20.14 -65.94
C ILE A 19 -70.35 -18.87 -65.66
N ILE A 20 -69.70 -18.33 -66.68
CA ILE A 20 -68.99 -17.06 -66.64
C ILE A 20 -69.75 -16.07 -67.53
N ILE A 21 -70.50 -15.17 -66.91
CA ILE A 21 -71.12 -14.04 -67.61
C ILE A 21 -70.03 -13.00 -67.82
N LEU A 22 -69.69 -12.71 -69.09
CA LEU A 22 -68.72 -11.69 -69.44
C LEU A 22 -69.29 -10.30 -69.12
N ASN A 23 -69.07 -9.83 -67.90
CA ASN A 23 -69.48 -8.51 -67.42
C ASN A 23 -68.25 -7.63 -67.15
N GLU A 24 -68.45 -6.31 -67.03
CA GLU A 24 -67.40 -5.34 -66.68
C GLU A 24 -66.64 -5.76 -65.41
N GLU A 25 -67.35 -6.26 -64.40
CA GLU A 25 -66.77 -6.77 -63.16
C GLU A 25 -65.83 -7.97 -63.37
N THR A 26 -66.16 -8.87 -64.31
CA THR A 26 -65.31 -10.04 -64.62
C THR A 26 -64.03 -9.64 -65.36
N LEU A 27 -64.08 -8.58 -66.17
CA LEU A 27 -62.91 -8.03 -66.84
C LEU A 27 -61.98 -7.35 -65.84
N ILE A 28 -62.55 -6.61 -64.87
CA ILE A 28 -61.79 -6.04 -63.75
C ILE A 28 -61.12 -7.15 -62.93
N LEU A 29 -61.83 -8.25 -62.66
CA LEU A 29 -61.28 -9.40 -61.92
C LEU A 29 -60.08 -10.04 -62.65
N ILE A 30 -60.19 -10.25 -63.96
CA ILE A 30 -59.07 -10.80 -64.77
C ILE A 30 -57.87 -9.83 -64.76
N CYS A 31 -58.11 -8.52 -64.88
CA CYS A 31 -57.07 -7.50 -64.79
C CYS A 31 -56.39 -7.52 -63.40
N PHE A 32 -57.16 -7.67 -62.33
CA PHE A 32 -56.62 -7.77 -60.97
C PHE A 32 -55.78 -9.03 -60.77
N VAL A 33 -56.27 -10.19 -61.23
CA VAL A 33 -55.54 -11.47 -61.11
C VAL A 33 -54.23 -11.42 -61.90
N THR A 34 -54.25 -10.88 -63.11
CA THR A 34 -53.02 -10.72 -63.93
C THR A 34 -52.05 -9.72 -63.30
N PHE A 35 -52.54 -8.61 -62.75
CA PHE A 35 -51.74 -7.67 -61.98
C PHE A 35 -51.09 -8.33 -60.75
N CYS A 36 -51.87 -9.09 -59.96
CA CYS A 36 -51.35 -9.82 -58.80
C CYS A 36 -50.30 -10.85 -59.21
N PHE A 37 -50.51 -11.59 -60.29
CA PHE A 37 -49.56 -12.57 -60.79
C PHE A 37 -48.23 -11.94 -61.22
N ILE A 38 -48.30 -10.84 -61.99
CA ILE A 38 -47.11 -10.11 -62.43
C ILE A 38 -46.37 -9.50 -61.23
N THR A 39 -47.11 -8.87 -60.32
CA THR A 39 -46.56 -8.26 -59.10
C THR A 39 -45.89 -9.30 -58.21
N PHE A 40 -46.53 -10.45 -58.01
CA PHE A 40 -45.98 -11.55 -57.23
C PHE A 40 -44.69 -12.08 -57.86
N ASN A 41 -44.69 -12.41 -59.16
CA ASN A 41 -43.50 -12.96 -59.81
C ASN A 41 -42.32 -11.98 -59.81
N LYS A 42 -42.57 -10.68 -59.98
CA LYS A 42 -41.51 -9.67 -60.03
C LYS A 42 -40.99 -9.29 -58.65
N LEU A 43 -41.85 -9.23 -57.63
CA LEU A 43 -41.46 -8.78 -56.30
C LEU A 43 -41.04 -9.93 -55.37
N ASN A 44 -41.49 -11.16 -55.61
CA ASN A 44 -41.21 -12.30 -54.72
C ASN A 44 -39.71 -12.50 -54.47
N GLU A 45 -38.90 -12.47 -55.53
CA GLU A 45 -37.45 -12.61 -55.39
C GLU A 45 -36.84 -11.46 -54.57
N THR A 46 -37.27 -10.22 -54.81
CA THR A 46 -36.77 -9.06 -54.07
C THR A 46 -37.14 -9.10 -52.59
N PHE A 47 -38.37 -9.51 -52.26
CA PHE A 47 -38.82 -9.66 -50.88
C PHE A 47 -38.10 -10.81 -50.19
N TYR A 48 -37.93 -11.95 -50.87
CA TYR A 48 -37.21 -13.09 -50.32
C TYR A 48 -35.74 -12.73 -50.03
N ASN A 49 -35.08 -12.03 -50.94
CA ASN A 49 -33.69 -11.60 -50.76
C ASN A 49 -33.55 -10.57 -49.63
N ASP A 50 -34.45 -9.60 -49.49
CA ASP A 50 -34.42 -8.64 -48.38
C ASP A 50 -34.69 -9.33 -47.02
N LEU A 51 -35.69 -10.22 -46.96
CA LEU A 51 -36.01 -10.96 -45.74
C LEU A 51 -34.86 -11.89 -45.31
N THR A 52 -34.23 -12.58 -46.25
CA THR A 52 -33.08 -13.44 -45.96
C THR A 52 -31.86 -12.61 -45.54
N ALA A 53 -31.59 -11.49 -46.19
CA ALA A 53 -30.52 -10.57 -45.79
C ALA A 53 -30.74 -9.99 -44.38
N ARG A 54 -31.96 -9.57 -44.06
CA ARG A 54 -32.32 -9.09 -42.71
C ARG A 54 -32.20 -10.19 -41.65
N SER A 55 -32.66 -11.39 -41.96
CA SER A 55 -32.54 -12.56 -41.08
C SER A 55 -31.07 -12.87 -40.78
N LEU A 56 -30.22 -12.90 -41.81
CA LEU A 56 -28.78 -13.13 -41.66
C LEU A 56 -28.11 -12.01 -40.84
N LYS A 57 -28.44 -10.74 -41.11
CA LYS A 57 -27.92 -9.59 -40.36
C LYS A 57 -28.29 -9.65 -38.88
N THR A 58 -29.55 -9.98 -38.57
CA THR A 58 -30.00 -10.12 -37.18
C THR A 58 -29.28 -11.28 -36.50
N LYS A 59 -29.15 -12.42 -37.17
CA LYS A 59 -28.41 -13.58 -36.65
C LYS A 59 -26.95 -13.25 -36.37
N THR A 60 -26.25 -12.60 -37.31
CA THR A 60 -24.84 -12.24 -37.10
C THR A 60 -24.69 -11.22 -35.98
N SER A 61 -25.55 -10.21 -35.91
CA SER A 61 -25.55 -9.22 -34.83
C SER A 61 -25.79 -9.84 -33.44
N LEU A 62 -26.67 -10.84 -33.35
CA LEU A 62 -26.90 -11.56 -32.09
C LEU A 62 -25.69 -12.40 -31.70
N ILE A 63 -25.10 -13.14 -32.65
CA ILE A 63 -23.91 -13.95 -32.41
C ILE A 63 -22.74 -13.07 -31.94
N THR A 64 -22.51 -11.93 -32.59
CA THR A 64 -21.43 -11.01 -32.20
C THR A 64 -21.67 -10.38 -30.83
N SER A 65 -22.90 -10.00 -30.52
CA SER A 65 -23.25 -9.44 -29.21
C SER A 65 -23.05 -10.46 -28.09
N LEU A 66 -23.47 -11.71 -28.31
CA LEU A 66 -23.31 -12.80 -27.34
C LEU A 66 -21.83 -13.16 -27.14
N SER A 67 -21.03 -13.20 -28.20
CA SER A 67 -19.60 -13.48 -28.08
C SER A 67 -18.86 -12.38 -27.33
N GLN A 68 -19.21 -11.11 -27.57
CA GLN A 68 -18.67 -9.98 -26.82
C GLN A 68 -19.06 -10.04 -25.33
N LEU A 69 -20.32 -10.33 -25.03
CA LEU A 69 -20.77 -10.51 -23.65
C LEU A 69 -20.02 -11.63 -22.94
N LEU A 70 -19.82 -12.76 -23.61
CA LEU A 70 -19.06 -13.89 -23.06
C LEU A 70 -17.63 -13.47 -22.70
N VAL A 71 -16.94 -12.76 -23.59
CA VAL A 71 -15.58 -12.25 -23.34
C VAL A 71 -15.55 -11.30 -22.13
N ILE A 72 -16.51 -10.38 -22.04
CA ILE A 72 -16.63 -9.45 -20.91
C ILE A 72 -16.86 -10.22 -19.60
N LEU A 73 -17.72 -11.24 -19.62
CA LEU A 73 -18.06 -12.04 -18.46
C LEU A 73 -16.84 -12.84 -17.95
N ILE A 74 -16.10 -13.49 -18.85
CA ILE A 74 -14.84 -14.18 -18.52
C ILE A 74 -13.83 -13.19 -17.89
N ARG A 75 -13.67 -12.01 -18.51
CA ARG A 75 -12.75 -10.98 -17.99
C ARG A 75 -13.16 -10.51 -16.59
N THR A 76 -14.46 -10.35 -16.36
CA THR A 76 -15.01 -9.91 -15.07
C THR A 76 -14.77 -10.95 -13.99
N ILE A 77 -15.00 -12.23 -14.29
CA ILE A 77 -14.69 -13.34 -13.36
C ILE A 77 -13.21 -13.37 -13.01
N LYS A 78 -12.32 -13.22 -14.02
CA LYS A 78 -10.87 -13.19 -13.79
C LYS A 78 -10.47 -12.03 -12.87
N LEU A 79 -10.99 -10.83 -13.14
CA LEU A 79 -10.76 -9.65 -12.31
C LEU A 79 -11.26 -9.87 -10.87
N GLN A 80 -12.45 -10.45 -10.69
CA GLN A 80 -12.99 -10.75 -9.37
C GLN A 80 -12.10 -11.71 -8.58
N ASN A 81 -11.54 -12.73 -9.24
CA ASN A 81 -10.57 -13.63 -8.63
C ASN A 81 -9.25 -12.92 -8.26
N GLU A 82 -8.74 -12.05 -9.13
CA GLU A 82 -7.56 -11.23 -8.82
C GLU A 82 -7.80 -10.30 -7.63
N PHE A 83 -8.97 -9.65 -7.56
CA PHE A 83 -9.36 -8.85 -6.39
C PHE A 83 -9.46 -9.68 -5.12
N LYS A 84 -10.00 -10.90 -5.20
CA LYS A 84 -10.04 -11.81 -4.04
C LYS A 84 -8.63 -12.14 -3.55
N ASN A 85 -7.70 -12.44 -4.46
CA ASN A 85 -6.30 -12.66 -4.10
C ASN A 85 -5.63 -11.40 -3.52
N LEU A 86 -5.94 -10.22 -4.06
CA LEU A 86 -5.45 -8.96 -3.51
C LEU A 86 -5.90 -8.77 -2.05
N THR A 87 -7.16 -9.08 -1.73
CA THR A 87 -7.65 -9.00 -0.35
C THR A 87 -6.93 -9.96 0.60
N THR A 88 -6.55 -11.16 0.14
CA THR A 88 -5.78 -12.10 0.97
C THR A 88 -4.35 -11.61 1.18
N HIS A 89 -3.71 -11.05 0.14
CA HIS A 89 -2.40 -10.42 0.27
C HIS A 89 -2.40 -9.25 1.26
N PHE A 90 -3.41 -8.37 1.23
CA PHE A 90 -3.53 -7.28 2.21
C PHE A 90 -3.72 -7.78 3.65
N LYS A 91 -4.49 -8.86 3.84
CA LYS A 91 -4.63 -9.50 5.17
C LYS A 91 -3.29 -10.03 5.68
N ASN A 92 -2.53 -10.70 4.80
CA ASN A 92 -1.21 -11.20 5.15
C ASN A 92 -0.22 -10.05 5.45
N LEU A 93 -0.24 -8.99 4.65
CA LEU A 93 0.58 -7.80 4.87
C LEU A 93 0.30 -7.18 6.23
N LYS A 94 -0.98 -7.02 6.60
CA LYS A 94 -1.39 -6.54 7.92
C LYS A 94 -0.82 -7.43 9.03
N TYR A 95 -0.93 -8.75 8.88
CA TYR A 95 -0.40 -9.70 9.86
C TYR A 95 1.12 -9.56 10.02
N TYR A 96 1.88 -9.53 8.92
CA TYR A 96 3.34 -9.36 8.97
C TYR A 96 3.75 -8.01 9.56
N PHE A 97 3.03 -6.95 9.24
CA PHE A 97 3.30 -5.62 9.78
C PHE A 97 3.08 -5.58 11.29
N LEU A 98 1.98 -6.16 11.80
CA LEU A 98 1.74 -6.28 13.23
C LEU A 98 2.81 -7.12 13.91
N LYS A 99 3.19 -8.26 13.32
CA LYS A 99 4.25 -9.12 13.86
C LYS A 99 5.60 -8.40 13.92
N LEU A 100 5.94 -7.63 12.89
CA LEU A 100 7.14 -6.79 12.88
C LEU A 100 7.06 -5.72 13.98
N GLY A 101 5.90 -5.06 14.12
CA GLY A 101 5.68 -4.05 15.16
C GLY A 101 5.90 -4.61 16.56
N ILE A 102 5.40 -5.81 16.84
CA ILE A 102 5.62 -6.51 18.12
C ILE A 102 7.12 -6.81 18.30
N LEU A 103 7.78 -7.42 17.31
CA LEU A 103 9.20 -7.74 17.40
C LEU A 103 10.08 -6.51 17.64
N VAL A 104 9.77 -5.38 16.98
CA VAL A 104 10.48 -4.12 17.20
C VAL A 104 10.17 -3.56 18.59
N SER A 105 8.90 -3.54 18.99
CA SER A 105 8.48 -3.06 20.31
C SER A 105 9.15 -3.83 21.44
N ASP A 106 9.33 -5.13 21.28
CA ASP A 106 9.92 -6.00 22.31
C ASP A 106 11.46 -5.91 22.31
N ASN A 107 12.09 -5.90 21.14
CA ASN A 107 13.55 -5.96 21.04
C ASN A 107 14.24 -4.60 21.15
N LEU A 108 13.60 -3.52 20.73
CA LEU A 108 14.21 -2.19 20.73
C LEU A 108 14.55 -1.69 22.15
N PRO A 109 13.67 -1.82 23.16
CA PRO A 109 14.01 -1.45 24.53
C PRO A 109 15.14 -2.30 25.11
N ILE A 110 15.19 -3.60 24.77
CA ILE A 110 16.24 -4.51 25.21
C ILE A 110 17.58 -4.07 24.62
N HIS A 111 17.62 -3.70 23.34
CA HIS A 111 18.81 -3.18 22.69
C HIS A 111 19.34 -1.91 23.38
N TYR A 112 18.47 -0.91 23.61
CA TYR A 112 18.84 0.31 24.32
C TYR A 112 19.28 0.06 25.77
N SER A 113 18.62 -0.87 26.47
CA SER A 113 19.03 -1.29 27.82
C SER A 113 20.43 -1.91 27.81
N ASN A 114 20.74 -2.73 26.81
CA ASN A 114 22.05 -3.37 26.69
C ASN A 114 23.15 -2.37 26.30
N GLU A 115 22.90 -1.44 25.38
CA GLU A 115 23.85 -0.38 25.05
C GLU A 115 24.14 0.51 26.26
N SER A 116 23.09 0.94 26.98
CA SER A 116 23.24 1.75 28.18
C SER A 116 24.02 1.02 29.28
N LYS A 117 23.77 -0.28 29.49
CA LYS A 117 24.55 -1.14 30.40
C LYS A 117 26.04 -1.19 30.06
N ILE A 118 26.44 -0.99 28.81
CA ILE A 118 27.86 -0.96 28.41
C ILE A 118 28.46 0.44 28.59
N ILE A 119 27.72 1.49 28.24
CA ILE A 119 28.21 2.87 28.22
C ILE A 119 28.34 3.43 29.65
N TYR A 120 27.34 3.24 30.50
CA TYR A 120 27.33 3.86 31.84
C TYR A 120 28.48 3.38 32.75
N PRO A 121 28.80 2.08 32.85
CA PRO A 121 29.92 1.63 33.69
C PRO A 121 31.26 2.19 33.22
N LYS A 122 31.48 2.31 31.91
CA LYS A 122 32.68 2.92 31.35
C LYS A 122 32.80 4.39 31.74
N LYS A 123 31.71 5.16 31.64
CA LYS A 123 31.67 6.56 32.07
C LYS A 123 31.90 6.72 33.57
N ILE A 124 31.24 5.89 34.39
CA ILE A 124 31.41 5.92 35.85
C ILE A 124 32.87 5.60 36.23
N LYS A 125 33.46 4.56 35.64
CA LYS A 125 34.87 4.20 35.88
C LYS A 125 35.82 5.33 35.47
N PHE A 126 35.55 6.01 34.36
CA PHE A 126 36.33 7.17 33.94
C PHE A 126 36.24 8.33 34.95
N ILE A 127 35.03 8.65 35.43
CA ILE A 127 34.81 9.68 36.45
C ILE A 127 35.55 9.32 37.75
N GLN A 128 35.42 8.07 38.22
CA GLN A 128 36.16 7.60 39.41
C GLN A 128 37.67 7.75 39.26
N ASN A 129 38.23 7.42 38.10
CA ASN A 129 39.64 7.60 37.83
C ASN A 129 40.05 9.09 37.85
N LEU A 130 39.22 9.97 37.27
CA LEU A 130 39.45 11.41 37.31
C LEU A 130 39.39 11.97 38.74
N GLU A 131 38.39 11.58 39.52
CA GLU A 131 38.27 11.97 40.93
C GLU A 131 39.50 11.52 41.73
N GLN A 132 39.98 10.30 41.51
CA GLN A 132 41.16 9.81 42.21
C GLN A 132 42.43 10.59 41.83
N GLN A 133 42.61 10.93 40.55
CA GLN A 133 43.78 11.70 40.09
C GLN A 133 43.72 13.16 40.55
N THR A 134 42.54 13.77 40.53
CA THR A 134 42.35 15.13 41.03
C THR A 134 42.57 15.21 42.54
N ALA A 135 42.10 14.22 43.31
CA ALA A 135 42.39 14.12 44.74
C ALA A 135 43.90 13.99 45.02
N LYS A 136 44.62 13.16 44.25
CA LYS A 136 46.09 13.06 44.34
C LYS A 136 46.78 14.38 44.01
N LEU A 137 46.35 15.08 42.97
CA LEU A 137 46.91 16.37 42.61
C LEU A 137 46.66 17.41 43.72
N LEU A 138 45.45 17.44 44.26
CA LEU A 138 45.03 18.40 45.28
C LEU A 138 45.80 18.16 46.60
N THR A 139 45.94 16.91 47.02
CA THR A 139 46.77 16.53 48.18
C THR A 139 48.25 16.90 47.96
N LEU A 140 48.81 16.66 46.77
CA LEU A 140 50.19 17.06 46.46
C LEU A 140 50.39 18.58 46.49
N LEU A 141 49.42 19.35 45.97
CA LEU A 141 49.44 20.82 46.04
C LEU A 141 49.37 21.33 47.49
N LEU A 142 48.52 20.72 48.32
CA LEU A 142 48.42 21.05 49.74
C LEU A 142 49.73 20.77 50.47
N VAL A 143 50.31 19.58 50.29
CA VAL A 143 51.61 19.22 50.89
C VAL A 143 52.70 20.19 50.45
N ARG A 144 52.75 20.57 49.16
CA ARG A 144 53.75 21.52 48.66
C ARG A 144 53.59 22.92 49.26
N LYS A 145 52.36 23.40 49.41
CA LYS A 145 52.08 24.69 50.08
C LYS A 145 52.47 24.64 51.55
N LEU A 146 52.06 23.59 52.27
CA LEU A 146 52.43 23.39 53.68
C LEU A 146 53.95 23.34 53.86
N ASN A 147 54.66 22.61 53.01
CA ASN A 147 56.11 22.51 53.09
C ASN A 147 56.80 23.87 52.85
N LYS A 148 56.28 24.71 51.94
CA LYS A 148 56.76 26.11 51.80
C LYS A 148 56.52 26.93 53.07
N VAL A 149 55.33 26.86 53.66
CA VAL A 149 55.01 27.58 54.90
C VAL A 149 55.92 27.14 56.03
N VAL A 150 56.13 25.83 56.20
CA VAL A 150 57.03 25.27 57.21
C VAL A 150 58.47 25.73 57.00
N LYS A 151 58.98 25.72 55.75
CA LYS A 151 60.33 26.21 55.45
C LYS A 151 60.50 27.71 55.75
N ILE A 152 59.51 28.53 55.40
CA ILE A 152 59.53 29.97 55.71
C ILE A 152 59.50 30.17 57.22
N GLN A 153 58.62 29.46 57.93
CA GLN A 153 58.54 29.53 59.39
C GLN A 153 59.87 29.11 60.03
N TYR A 154 60.49 28.04 59.55
CA TYR A 154 61.80 27.60 60.02
C TYR A 154 62.89 28.66 59.77
N PHE A 155 62.94 29.23 58.56
CA PHE A 155 63.89 30.28 58.21
C PHE A 155 63.71 31.53 59.07
N CYS A 156 62.47 32.02 59.24
CA CYS A 156 62.17 33.17 60.09
C CYS A 156 62.50 32.93 61.58
N LYS A 157 62.36 31.68 62.05
CA LYS A 157 62.67 31.30 63.43
C LYS A 157 64.17 31.19 63.68
N HIS A 158 64.92 30.56 62.78
CA HIS A 158 66.32 30.19 63.01
C HIS A 158 67.34 31.19 62.44
N ASN A 159 67.02 31.90 61.35
CA ASN A 159 67.97 32.82 60.72
C ASN A 159 67.66 34.31 61.01
N LEU A 160 66.43 34.65 61.40
CA LEU A 160 65.99 36.03 61.61
C LEU A 160 65.56 36.35 63.05
N GLU A 161 65.51 35.36 63.95
CA GLU A 161 65.19 35.48 65.38
C GLU A 161 63.96 36.37 65.72
N ILE A 162 62.93 36.36 64.87
CA ILE A 162 61.75 37.22 65.05
C ILE A 162 60.94 36.74 66.27
N GLN A 163 60.82 37.59 67.31
CA GLN A 163 60.21 37.27 68.61
C GLN A 163 58.80 36.65 68.53
N TYR A 164 57.99 37.07 67.56
CA TYR A 164 56.63 36.55 67.35
C TYR A 164 56.60 35.03 67.09
N PHE A 165 57.53 34.51 66.29
CA PHE A 165 57.57 33.08 65.94
C PHE A 165 58.14 32.20 67.06
N LEU A 166 58.98 32.76 67.93
CA LEU A 166 59.47 32.07 69.13
C LEU A 166 58.34 31.85 70.16
N CYS A 167 57.42 32.82 70.28
CA CYS A 167 56.25 32.72 71.15
C CYS A 167 55.32 31.56 70.73
N PHE A 168 55.13 31.38 69.41
CA PHE A 168 54.31 30.30 68.85
C PHE A 168 54.78 28.90 69.29
N HIS A 169 56.09 28.69 69.42
CA HIS A 169 56.65 27.42 69.88
C HIS A 169 56.45 27.18 71.38
N LYS A 170 56.42 28.24 72.20
CA LYS A 170 56.09 28.13 73.63
C LYS A 170 54.61 27.79 73.82
N ILE A 171 53.73 28.36 72.98
CA ILE A 171 52.30 28.05 72.97
C ILE A 171 52.05 26.60 72.54
N SER A 172 52.68 26.13 71.46
CA SER A 172 52.53 24.74 71.01
C SER A 172 53.09 23.70 71.98
N LEU A 173 54.20 24.02 72.67
CA LEU A 173 54.73 23.19 73.76
C LEU A 173 53.75 23.13 74.95
N ARG A 174 53.13 24.25 75.30
CA ARG A 174 52.13 24.32 76.37
C ARG A 174 50.88 23.49 76.04
N GLU A 175 50.38 23.56 74.81
CA GLU A 175 49.25 22.74 74.36
C GLU A 175 49.58 21.25 74.39
N ARG A 176 50.76 20.83 73.91
CA ARG A 176 51.20 19.43 73.99
C ARG A 176 51.37 18.93 75.42
N LEU A 177 51.94 19.74 76.31
CA LEU A 177 52.07 19.41 77.73
C LEU A 177 50.70 19.28 78.41
N ASN A 178 49.72 20.11 78.03
CA ASN A 178 48.36 19.98 78.54
C ASN A 178 47.67 18.72 78.03
N GLN A 179 47.85 18.35 76.76
CA GLN A 179 47.30 17.12 76.19
C GLN A 179 47.89 15.85 76.83
N LEU A 180 49.17 15.86 77.21
CA LEU A 180 49.82 14.77 77.93
C LEU A 180 49.41 14.65 79.40
N LYS A 181 48.85 15.72 79.99
CA LYS A 181 48.29 15.71 81.35
C LYS A 181 46.84 15.21 81.40
N THR A 182 46.15 15.19 80.26
CA THR A 182 44.75 14.78 80.15
C THR A 182 44.56 13.33 79.65
N ASN A 183 45.65 12.63 79.32
CA ASN A 183 45.70 11.19 79.14
C ASN A 183 46.32 10.55 80.38
#